data_AF-A0A1J1LKK8-F1
#
_entry.id   AF-A0A1J1LKK8-F1
#
_cell.length_a   1.000
_cell.length_b   1.000
_cell.length_c   1.000
_cell.angle_alpha   90.00
_cell.angle_beta   90.00
_cell.angle_gamma   90.00
#
_symmetry.space_group_name_H-M   'P 1'
#
loop_
_entity.id
_entity.type
_entity.pdbx_description
1 polymer ?
#
loop_
_entity_poly.entity_id
_entity_poly.type
_entity_poly.pdbx_seq_one_letter_code
_entity_poly.pdbx_strand_id
1 'polypeptide(L)' 'MFIWQLADSEGIIKSEVFPGLWLDEQALLAGNLAQVLAILQQGIATVEHQDFVQQLTAS' A
#
# COMPACT_ATOMS: atom_id res chain seq x y z
N MET A 1 -21.20 -9.30 -15.82
CA MET A 1 -20.55 -9.91 -14.65
C MET A 1 -19.69 -8.83 -14.01
N PHE A 2 -20.14 -8.22 -12.92
CA PHE A 2 -19.36 -7.19 -12.23
C PHE A 2 -18.53 -7.89 -11.15
N ILE A 3 -17.24 -8.01 -11.43
CA ILE A 3 -16.25 -8.48 -10.46
C ILE A 3 -16.08 -7.38 -9.42
N TRP A 4 -16.81 -7.51 -8.32
CA TRP A 4 -16.42 -6.90 -7.07
C TRP A 4 -15.13 -7.60 -6.65
N GLN A 5 -13.98 -7.11 -7.12
CA GLN A 5 -12.73 -7.34 -6.40
C GLN A 5 -13.06 -6.90 -4.97
N LEU A 6 -13.13 -7.86 -4.04
CA LEU A 6 -13.27 -7.60 -2.63
C LEU A 6 -12.29 -6.47 -2.33
N ALA A 7 -12.78 -5.28 -1.97
CA ALA A 7 -11.95 -4.28 -1.32
C ALA A 7 -11.19 -5.06 -0.25
N ASP A 8 -9.86 -5.06 -0.33
CA ASP A 8 -8.99 -5.91 0.49
C ASP A 8 -9.62 -6.04 1.87
N SER A 9 -10.10 -7.23 2.22
CA SER A 9 -10.90 -7.49 3.43
C SER A 9 -10.15 -7.20 4.73
N GLU A 10 -8.94 -6.67 4.59
CA GLU A 10 -7.98 -6.28 5.61
C GLU A 10 -8.06 -4.77 5.94
N GLY A 11 -8.86 -3.97 5.23
CA GLY A 11 -8.99 -2.53 5.51
C GLY A 11 -7.72 -1.74 5.16
N ILE A 12 -6.97 -2.21 4.15
CA ILE A 12 -5.73 -1.57 3.69
C ILE A 12 -6.02 -0.78 2.41
N ILE A 13 -5.72 0.50 2.45
CA ILE A 13 -5.76 1.41 1.30
C ILE A 13 -4.41 1.30 0.58
N LYS A 14 -4.44 0.88 -0.69
CA LYS A 14 -3.23 0.78 -1.54
C LYS A 14 -3.26 1.89 -2.60
N SER A 15 -2.14 2.60 -2.74
CA SER A 15 -2.03 3.65 -3.76
C SER A 15 -1.79 3.06 -5.15
N GLU A 16 -2.58 3.50 -6.14
CA GLU A 16 -2.37 3.16 -7.55
C GLU A 16 -1.23 3.98 -8.20
N VAL A 17 -0.92 5.15 -7.64
CA VAL A 17 0.10 6.07 -8.18
C VAL A 17 1.47 5.81 -7.57
N PHE A 18 1.50 5.33 -6.32
CA PHE A 18 2.73 4.98 -5.61
C PHE A 18 2.67 3.51 -5.19
N PRO A 19 3.08 2.59 -6.09
CA PRO A 19 3.21 1.18 -5.78
C PRO A 19 3.95 0.96 -4.46
N GLY A 20 3.34 0.24 -3.52
CA GLY A 20 3.88 -0.01 -2.18
C GLY A 20 3.52 1.02 -1.10
N LEU A 21 2.84 2.12 -1.44
CA LEU A 21 2.21 2.99 -0.44
C LEU A 21 0.90 2.35 0.03
N TRP A 22 1.00 1.56 1.11
CA TRP A 22 -0.12 0.89 1.74
C TRP A 22 -0.40 1.50 3.10
N LEU A 23 -1.68 1.68 3.44
CA LEU A 23 -2.10 2.34 4.66
C LEU A 23 -3.25 1.56 5.30
N ASP A 24 -3.16 1.33 6.60
CA ASP A 24 -4.26 0.75 7.39
C ASP A 24 -5.31 1.84 7.67
N GLU A 25 -6.52 1.66 7.15
CA GLU A 25 -7.61 2.63 7.26
C GLU A 25 -7.97 2.92 8.73
N GLN A 26 -8.09 1.87 9.54
CA GLN A 26 -8.50 2.00 10.93
C GLN A 26 -7.38 2.65 11.76
N ALA A 27 -6.13 2.28 11.51
CA ALA A 27 -5.00 2.88 12.18
C ALA A 27 -4.83 4.36 11.84
N LEU A 28 -5.08 4.76 10.58
CA LEU A 28 -5.10 6.16 10.17
C LEU A 28 -6.16 6.95 10.95
N LEU A 29 -7.39 6.45 11.00
CA LEU A 29 -8.49 7.08 11.72
C LEU A 29 -8.24 7.15 13.24
N ALA A 30 -7.58 6.13 13.79
CA ALA A 30 -7.19 6.08 15.20
C ALA A 30 -5.91 6.86 15.54
N GLY A 31 -5.19 7.40 14.54
CA GLY A 31 -3.89 8.05 14.75
C GLY A 31 -2.77 7.09 15.18
N ASN A 32 -2.95 5.79 14.98
CA ASN A 32 -1.95 4.77 15.29
C ASN A 32 -0.89 4.67 14.18
N LEU A 33 0.04 5.62 14.18
CA LEU A 33 1.10 5.69 13.17
C LEU A 33 2.04 4.48 13.18
N ALA A 34 2.20 3.79 14.32
CA ALA A 34 3.03 2.59 14.38
C ALA A 34 2.47 1.48 13.48
N GLN A 35 1.16 1.26 13.52
CA GLN A 35 0.49 0.30 12.64
C GLN A 35 0.49 0.75 11.18
N VAL A 36 0.26 2.05 10.92
CA VAL A 36 0.35 2.60 9.56
C VAL A 36 1.73 2.35 8.95
N LEU A 37 2.80 2.60 9.71
CA LEU A 37 4.17 2.35 9.26
C LEU A 37 4.46 0.86 9.06
N ALA A 38 3.92 -0.02 9.91
CA ALA A 38 4.08 -1.46 9.75
C ALA A 38 3.47 -1.96 8.43
N ILE A 39 2.26 -1.49 8.07
CA ILE A 39 1.62 -1.83 6.80
C ILE A 39 2.38 -1.21 5.61
N LEU A 40 2.83 0.04 5.73
CA LEU A 40 3.65 0.68 4.69
C LEU A 40 4.92 -0.14 4.40
N GLN A 41 5.56 -0.68 5.44
CA GLN A 41 6.78 -1.47 5.30
C GLN A 41 6.54 -2.76 4.50
N GLN A 42 5.36 -3.36 4.63
CA GLN A 42 4.95 -4.52 3.83
C GLN A 42 4.77 -4.13 2.36
N GLY A 43 4.14 -2.99 2.09
CA GLY A 43 3.96 -2.48 0.73
C GLY A 43 5.28 -2.18 0.03
N ILE A 44 6.21 -1.52 0.71
CA ILE A 44 7.56 -1.21 0.18
C ILE A 44 8.38 -2.48 -0.09
N ALA A 45 8.15 -3.56 0.66
CA ALA A 45 8.84 -4.83 0.46
C ALA A 45 8.35 -5.62 -0.77
N THR A 46 7.27 -5.18 -1.42
CA THR A 46 6.74 -5.84 -2.61
C THR A 46 7.63 -5.64 -3.84
N VAL A 47 7.50 -6.55 -4.81
CA VAL A 47 8.17 -6.43 -6.11
C VAL A 47 7.68 -5.20 -6.87
N GLU A 48 6.40 -4.86 -6.75
CA GLU A 48 5.78 -3.71 -7.43
C GLU A 48 6.47 -2.38 -7.07
N HIS A 49 6.76 -2.19 -5.78
CA HIS A 49 7.52 -1.02 -5.33
C HIS A 49 8.98 -1.05 -5.83
N GLN A 50 9.63 -2.22 -5.83
CA GLN A 50 11.00 -2.33 -6.35
C GLN A 50 11.08 -1.97 -7.84
N ASP A 51 10.14 -2.45 -8.64
CA ASP A 51 10.04 -2.13 -10.07
C ASP A 51 9.79 -0.63 -10.28
N PHE A 52 8.92 -0.03 -9.46
CA PHE A 52 8.67 1.41 -9.48
C PHE A 52 9.94 2.23 -9.18
N VAL A 53 10.72 1.85 -8.15
CA VAL A 53 11.99 2.50 -7.83
C VAL A 53 12.99 2.36 -8.98
N GLN A 54 13.09 1.17 -9.59
CA GLN A 54 13.97 0.95 -10.73
C GLN A 54 13.63 1.89 -11.89
N GLN A 55 12.35 2.05 -12.22
CA GLN A 55 11.90 2.98 -13.27
C GLN A 55 12.30 4.43 -12.98
N LEU A 56 12.19 4.88 -11.72
CA LEU A 56 12.58 6.23 -11.31
C LEU A 56 14.09 6.47 -11.39
N THR A 57 14.90 5.45 -11.09
CA THR A 57 16.37 5.56 -11.11
C THR A 57 17.00 5.34 -12.48
N ALA A 58 16.23 4.89 -13.48
CA ALA A 58 16.70 4.65 -14.83
C ALA A 58 16.72 5.92 -15.73
N SER A 59 16.56 7.11 -15.14
CA SER A 59 16.60 8.43 -15.81
C SER A 59 17.93 9.15 -15.60
#